data_AF-A0A7Y7P1H7-F1
#
_entry.id   AF-A0A7Y7P1H7-F1
#
_cell.length_a   1.000
_cell.length_b   1.000
_cell.length_c   1.000
_cell.angle_alpha   90.00
_cell.angle_beta   90.00
_cell.angle_gamma   90.00
#
_symmetry.space_group_name_H-M   'P 1'
#
loop_
_entity.id
_entity.type
_entity.pdbx_description
1 polymer ?
#
loop_
_entity_poly.entity_id
_entity_poly.type
_entity_poly.pdbx_seq_one_letter_code
_entity_poly.pdbx_strand_id
1 'polypeptide(L)'
;MIQEITSLKDEKIQLAKSLSSSKGRIDSGKFLIEGFEAIEWAINSSIRIDYILATKQTKEVNKSYSNIDIYIVTDGLLKKVTDTNYLIPIVAVGNVNEKSQSTDFVVVLDDLKDFGNIGTIVRTCHAFGIDTVLSTRNDLDLFQRKTVDSSRGRVFSTNFKTFQNPLDTIAYLKKNNFQIVTTSPYGDKIQSLISLSERPVALIVGNETEGVSDDFIKQADITVQIPMQSQVESLNVGVATGISIYELKLKQVLGMIEKKIKSTLGREINVVATMIRDVLDKELKKVSELSSTQLVFMMVLKCDSIMSILEVQKQFGLPDKEIKPFFEPLLSKGLINTDTSNNLIITETGVETIGKLWAIIENAENKILIDFTESEKFELKRLIEKLKKKCIEIINVP
;
A
#
# COMPACT_ATOMS: atom_id res chain seq x y z
N MET A 1 40.02 9.74 6.97
CA MET A 1 41.43 9.28 6.92
C MET A 1 41.42 7.77 6.73
N ILE A 2 42.22 7.22 5.82
CA ILE A 2 42.25 5.76 5.59
C ILE A 2 43.17 5.13 6.63
N GLN A 3 42.61 4.28 7.49
CA GLN A 3 43.37 3.53 8.49
C GLN A 3 43.30 2.02 8.17
N GLU A 4 44.44 1.33 8.24
CA GLU A 4 44.51 -0.12 8.00
C GLU A 4 44.36 -0.88 9.33
N ILE A 5 43.42 -1.82 9.38
CA ILE A 5 43.17 -2.68 10.55
C ILE A 5 43.54 -4.13 10.17
N THR A 6 44.50 -4.70 10.90
CA THR A 6 45.01 -6.06 10.66
C THR A 6 44.65 -7.05 11.76
N SER A 7 44.18 -6.57 12.92
CA SER A 7 43.93 -7.39 14.10
C SER A 7 42.45 -7.72 14.29
N LEU A 8 42.16 -8.99 14.61
CA LEU A 8 40.81 -9.44 14.99
C LEU A 8 40.41 -8.97 16.40
N LYS A 9 41.37 -8.47 17.20
CA LYS A 9 41.12 -7.92 18.53
C LYS A 9 40.71 -6.45 18.51
N ASP A 10 40.73 -5.80 17.35
CA ASP A 10 40.27 -4.42 17.22
C ASP A 10 38.78 -4.31 17.57
N GLU A 11 38.42 -3.31 18.37
CA GLU A 11 37.04 -3.11 18.85
C GLU A 11 36.04 -2.98 17.71
N LYS A 12 36.42 -2.34 16.58
CA LYS A 12 35.53 -2.19 15.41
C LYS A 12 35.28 -3.50 14.70
N ILE A 13 36.26 -4.38 14.69
CA ILE A 13 36.15 -5.72 14.08
C ILE A 13 35.33 -6.63 14.99
N GLN A 14 35.55 -6.57 16.30
CA GLN A 14 34.74 -7.35 17.25
C GLN A 14 33.27 -6.92 17.24
N LEU A 15 33.01 -5.61 17.21
CA LEU A 15 31.66 -5.08 17.05
C LEU A 15 31.05 -5.54 15.72
N ALA A 16 31.71 -5.29 14.59
CA ALA A 16 31.19 -5.70 13.28
C ALA A 16 30.90 -7.21 13.22
N LYS A 17 31.75 -8.04 13.85
CA LYS A 17 31.53 -9.47 13.97
C LYS A 17 30.34 -9.82 14.86
N SER A 18 30.11 -9.14 15.98
CA SER A 18 28.93 -9.42 16.81
C SER A 18 27.61 -9.11 16.07
N LEU A 19 27.65 -8.14 15.16
CA LEU A 19 26.51 -7.73 14.33
C LEU A 19 26.14 -8.74 13.23
N SER A 20 26.91 -9.80 13.00
CA SER A 20 26.48 -10.91 12.14
C SER A 20 25.34 -11.72 12.78
N SER A 21 25.26 -11.71 14.11
CA SER A 21 24.20 -12.37 14.88
C SER A 21 23.03 -11.43 15.18
N SER A 22 21.80 -11.95 15.14
CA SER A 22 20.59 -11.17 15.48
C SER A 22 20.64 -10.62 16.91
N LYS A 23 21.13 -11.44 17.86
CA LYS A 23 21.30 -11.02 19.25
C LYS A 23 22.25 -9.81 19.37
N GLY A 24 23.40 -9.86 18.71
CA GLY A 24 24.34 -8.73 18.73
C GLY A 24 23.78 -7.46 18.09
N ARG A 25 22.91 -7.57 17.08
CA ARG A 25 22.22 -6.42 16.49
C ARG A 25 21.20 -5.80 17.45
N ILE A 26 20.36 -6.64 18.05
CA ILE A 26 19.34 -6.21 19.02
C ILE A 26 19.99 -5.54 20.24
N ASP A 27 21.02 -6.16 20.84
CA ASP A 27 21.67 -5.68 22.06
C ASP A 27 22.42 -4.35 21.84
N SER A 28 22.94 -4.11 20.62
CA SER A 28 23.73 -2.92 20.31
C SER A 28 22.94 -1.79 19.66
N GLY A 29 21.74 -2.06 19.12
CA GLY A 29 20.98 -1.12 18.30
C GLY A 29 21.64 -0.81 16.95
N LYS A 30 22.62 -1.62 16.53
CA LYS A 30 23.37 -1.47 15.29
C LYS A 30 23.16 -2.66 14.36
N PHE A 31 23.53 -2.49 13.11
CA PHE A 31 23.47 -3.58 12.13
C PHE A 31 24.64 -3.54 11.14
N LEU A 32 24.95 -4.72 10.62
CA LEU A 32 25.96 -4.92 9.59
C LEU A 32 25.27 -4.85 8.22
N ILE A 33 25.76 -3.97 7.36
CA ILE A 33 25.29 -3.80 5.99
C ILE A 33 26.33 -4.43 5.07
N GLU A 34 25.92 -5.40 4.27
CA GLU A 34 26.84 -6.21 3.48
C GLU A 34 26.73 -5.89 1.98
N GLY A 35 27.84 -5.45 1.39
CA GLY A 35 27.92 -5.16 -0.05
C GLY A 35 27.56 -3.73 -0.44
N PHE A 36 27.97 -3.33 -1.63
CA PHE A 36 27.83 -1.96 -2.13
C PHE A 36 26.37 -1.51 -2.24
N GLU A 37 25.53 -2.33 -2.87
CA GLU A 37 24.13 -1.99 -3.14
C GLU A 37 23.36 -1.73 -1.84
N ALA A 38 23.58 -2.57 -0.83
CA ALA A 38 22.95 -2.41 0.48
C ALA A 38 23.43 -1.15 1.23
N ILE A 39 24.72 -0.80 1.11
CA ILE A 39 25.28 0.43 1.67
C ILE A 39 24.65 1.66 1.00
N GLU A 40 24.52 1.66 -0.33
CA GLU A 40 23.85 2.73 -1.05
C GLU A 40 22.38 2.86 -0.64
N TRP A 41 21.66 1.75 -0.49
CA TRP A 41 20.28 1.78 0.02
C TRP A 41 20.17 2.38 1.42
N ALA A 42 21.10 2.05 2.31
CA ALA A 42 21.13 2.59 3.67
C ALA A 42 21.36 4.10 3.67
N ILE A 43 22.33 4.58 2.88
CA ILE A 43 22.62 6.02 2.72
C ILE A 43 21.41 6.76 2.14
N ASN A 44 20.82 6.23 1.08
CA ASN A 44 19.63 6.81 0.45
C ASN A 44 18.41 6.83 1.40
N SER A 45 18.38 5.94 2.39
CA SER A 45 17.36 5.88 3.45
C SER A 45 17.70 6.76 4.66
N SER A 46 18.74 7.60 4.57
CA SER A 46 19.24 8.48 5.63
C SER A 46 19.66 7.74 6.91
N ILE A 47 20.13 6.50 6.78
CA ILE A 47 20.75 5.77 7.89
C ILE A 47 22.10 6.41 8.22
N ARG A 48 22.35 6.59 9.51
CA ARG A 48 23.68 6.99 9.99
C ARG A 48 24.62 5.79 9.94
N ILE A 49 25.59 5.86 9.04
CA ILE A 49 26.71 4.92 8.97
C ILE A 49 27.84 5.43 9.85
N ASP A 50 28.30 4.60 10.78
CA ASP A 50 29.41 4.93 11.68
C ASP A 50 30.76 4.75 10.97
N TYR A 51 30.95 3.62 10.30
CA TYR A 51 32.16 3.33 9.53
C TYR A 51 31.94 2.22 8.49
N ILE A 52 32.87 2.15 7.54
CA ILE A 52 32.94 1.14 6.48
C ILE A 52 34.24 0.33 6.65
N LEU A 53 34.15 -0.99 6.49
CA LEU A 53 35.30 -1.89 6.36
C LEU A 53 35.36 -2.37 4.91
N ALA A 54 36.51 -2.21 4.25
CA ALA A 54 36.68 -2.58 2.84
C ALA A 54 38.04 -3.26 2.60
N THR A 55 38.14 -4.09 1.56
CA THR A 55 39.44 -4.63 1.13
C THR A 55 40.25 -3.60 0.32
N LYS A 56 41.55 -3.85 0.14
CA LYS A 56 42.43 -3.01 -0.70
C LYS A 56 42.00 -2.96 -2.18
N GLN A 57 41.24 -3.94 -2.63
CA GLN A 57 40.85 -4.08 -4.04
C GLN A 57 39.67 -3.16 -4.40
N THR A 58 38.98 -2.61 -3.41
CA THR A 58 37.79 -1.79 -3.54
C THR A 58 38.16 -0.34 -3.90
N LYS A 59 38.73 -0.14 -5.10
CA LYS A 59 39.32 1.14 -5.56
C LYS A 59 38.34 2.32 -5.61
N GLU A 60 37.03 2.08 -5.69
CA GLU A 60 36.01 3.14 -5.87
C GLU A 60 35.39 3.65 -4.56
N VAL A 61 35.59 2.95 -3.45
CA VAL A 61 34.95 3.28 -2.14
C VAL A 61 35.31 4.69 -1.67
N ASN A 62 36.53 5.14 -1.96
CA ASN A 62 37.02 6.44 -1.51
C ASN A 62 36.34 7.64 -2.18
N LYS A 63 35.76 7.47 -3.38
CA LYS A 63 35.08 8.57 -4.09
C LYS A 63 33.62 8.69 -3.67
N SER A 64 32.95 7.56 -3.40
CA SER A 64 31.51 7.52 -3.16
C SER A 64 31.11 7.80 -1.69
N TYR A 65 32.02 7.65 -0.72
CA TYR A 65 31.70 7.73 0.72
C TYR A 65 32.57 8.72 1.50
N SER A 66 32.85 9.90 0.92
CA SER A 66 33.83 10.88 1.45
C SER A 66 33.59 11.38 2.88
N ASN A 67 32.36 11.27 3.39
CA ASN A 67 31.97 11.72 4.74
C ASN A 67 31.89 10.59 5.78
N ILE A 68 32.31 9.37 5.43
CA ILE A 68 32.24 8.20 6.31
C ILE A 68 33.66 7.69 6.55
N ASP A 69 33.96 7.27 7.79
CA ASP A 69 35.26 6.68 8.10
C ASP A 69 35.40 5.30 7.42
N ILE A 70 36.45 5.13 6.61
CA ILE A 70 36.74 3.91 5.87
C ILE A 70 38.01 3.27 6.41
N TYR A 71 37.90 2.01 6.82
CA TYR A 71 39.01 1.19 7.29
C TYR A 71 39.31 0.07 6.29
N ILE A 72 40.59 -0.05 5.95
CA ILE A 72 41.06 -1.10 5.05
C ILE A 72 41.43 -2.34 5.85
N VAL A 73 40.90 -3.49 5.45
CA VAL A 73 41.06 -4.78 6.14
C VAL A 73 41.44 -5.88 5.16
N THR A 74 41.97 -6.98 5.68
CA THR A 74 42.31 -8.16 4.86
C THR A 74 41.06 -8.99 4.52
N ASP A 75 41.08 -9.68 3.38
CA ASP A 75 39.99 -10.55 2.93
C ASP A 75 39.62 -11.61 3.99
N GLY A 76 40.62 -12.17 4.66
CA GLY A 76 40.42 -13.16 5.72
C GLY A 76 39.75 -12.58 6.97
N LEU A 77 39.90 -11.28 7.23
CA LEU A 77 39.23 -10.61 8.33
C LEU A 77 37.76 -10.37 8.02
N LEU A 78 37.44 -9.90 6.81
CA LEU A 78 36.05 -9.68 6.40
C LEU A 78 35.23 -10.97 6.35
N LYS A 79 35.80 -12.08 5.83
CA LYS A 79 35.12 -13.38 5.85
C LYS A 79 34.71 -13.81 7.27
N LYS A 80 35.54 -13.48 8.27
CA LYS A 80 35.24 -13.76 9.68
C LYS A 80 34.23 -12.79 10.31
N VAL A 81 34.11 -11.58 9.77
CA VAL A 81 33.13 -10.58 10.20
C VAL A 81 31.75 -10.94 9.66
N THR A 82 31.65 -11.28 8.38
CA THR A 82 30.38 -11.61 7.72
C THR A 82 29.89 -13.03 8.02
N ASP A 83 30.77 -13.89 8.53
CA ASP A 83 30.48 -15.30 8.79
C ASP A 83 30.02 -16.05 7.53
N THR A 84 30.59 -15.69 6.37
CA THR A 84 30.24 -16.25 5.06
C THR A 84 31.41 -17.04 4.45
N ASN A 85 31.07 -18.06 3.67
CA ASN A 85 32.07 -18.86 2.93
C ASN A 85 32.70 -18.09 1.75
N TYR A 86 32.02 -17.06 1.24
CA TYR A 86 32.51 -16.18 0.18
C TYR A 86 32.93 -14.82 0.75
N LEU A 87 33.78 -14.11 0.00
CA LEU A 87 34.23 -12.77 0.39
C LEU A 87 33.17 -11.73 0.03
N ILE A 88 32.77 -10.93 1.02
CA ILE A 88 32.05 -9.68 0.80
C ILE A 88 33.08 -8.55 0.91
N PRO A 89 33.39 -7.83 -0.19
CA PRO A 89 34.55 -6.94 -0.25
C PRO A 89 34.36 -5.61 0.51
N ILE A 90 33.14 -5.31 0.93
CA ILE A 90 32.77 -4.10 1.66
C ILE A 90 31.61 -4.38 2.61
N VAL A 91 31.73 -3.90 3.85
CA VAL A 91 30.65 -3.91 4.84
C VAL A 91 30.61 -2.57 5.56
N ALA A 92 29.44 -2.18 6.06
CA ALA A 92 29.28 -0.98 6.87
C ALA A 92 28.57 -1.30 8.19
N VAL A 93 28.85 -0.49 9.21
CA VAL A 93 28.13 -0.53 10.48
C VAL A 93 27.25 0.70 10.57
N GLY A 94 25.95 0.49 10.68
CA GLY A 94 24.93 1.54 10.77
C GLY A 94 24.10 1.45 12.04
N ASN A 95 23.47 2.57 12.41
CA ASN A 95 22.55 2.66 13.54
C ASN A 95 21.09 2.73 13.06
N VAL A 96 20.18 2.16 13.86
CA VAL A 96 18.74 2.34 13.65
C VAL A 96 18.36 3.75 14.11
N ASN A 97 17.80 4.56 13.22
CA ASN A 97 17.21 5.84 13.62
C ASN A 97 15.81 5.60 14.19
N GLU A 98 15.48 6.20 15.33
CA GLU A 98 14.09 6.30 15.78
C GLU A 98 13.32 7.20 14.80
N LYS A 99 12.16 6.73 14.35
CA LYS A 99 11.31 7.43 13.37
C LYS A 99 9.95 7.74 13.99
N SER A 100 9.41 8.92 13.69
CA SER A 100 8.11 9.33 14.19
C SER A 100 6.98 8.52 13.56
N GLN A 101 6.06 8.05 14.40
CA GLN A 101 4.85 7.34 14.00
C GLN A 101 3.76 8.31 13.57
N SER A 102 3.36 8.27 12.30
CA SER A 102 2.02 8.68 11.91
C SER A 102 1.69 8.11 10.54
N THR A 103 1.06 6.93 10.51
CA THR A 103 0.48 6.41 9.27
C THR A 103 -0.98 6.00 9.48
N ASP A 104 -1.79 6.32 8.49
CA ASP A 104 -3.21 5.91 8.43
C ASP A 104 -3.39 4.45 8.02
N PHE A 105 -2.28 3.72 7.85
CA PHE A 105 -2.24 2.32 7.49
C PHE A 105 -0.98 1.67 8.06
N VAL A 106 -1.14 0.55 8.75
CA VAL A 106 -0.05 -0.30 9.25
C VAL A 106 -0.28 -1.76 8.84
N VAL A 107 0.80 -2.51 8.67
CA VAL A 107 0.75 -3.96 8.45
C VAL A 107 1.32 -4.66 9.68
N VAL A 108 0.62 -5.68 10.16
CA VAL A 108 1.00 -6.46 11.34
C VAL A 108 1.33 -7.89 10.91
N LEU A 109 2.56 -8.29 11.18
CA LEU A 109 3.08 -9.63 10.91
C LEU A 109 2.82 -10.50 12.15
N ASP A 110 1.84 -11.40 12.06
CA ASP A 110 1.49 -12.32 13.14
C ASP A 110 2.24 -13.65 13.01
N ASP A 111 3.20 -13.87 13.91
CA ASP A 111 4.12 -15.02 13.94
C ASP A 111 4.73 -15.40 12.58
N LEU A 112 5.03 -14.40 11.73
CA LEU A 112 5.60 -14.64 10.42
C LEU A 112 7.09 -15.01 10.53
N LYS A 113 7.50 -16.10 9.86
CA LYS A 113 8.84 -16.70 10.07
C LYS A 113 9.78 -16.52 8.89
N ASP A 114 9.29 -16.51 7.65
CA ASP A 114 10.18 -16.40 6.51
C ASP A 114 10.65 -14.96 6.26
N PHE A 115 11.93 -14.71 6.49
CA PHE A 115 12.58 -13.42 6.26
C PHE A 115 12.50 -12.91 4.81
N GLY A 116 12.29 -13.79 3.83
CA GLY A 116 12.10 -13.39 2.42
C GLY A 116 10.69 -12.87 2.15
N ASN A 117 9.67 -13.54 2.67
CA ASN A 117 8.28 -13.08 2.67
C ASN A 117 8.17 -11.74 3.41
N ILE A 118 8.78 -11.63 4.59
CA ILE A 118 8.80 -10.39 5.38
C ILE A 118 9.40 -9.24 4.57
N GLY A 119 10.56 -9.43 3.94
CA GLY A 119 11.17 -8.37 3.15
C GLY A 119 10.34 -8.01 1.90
N THR A 120 9.69 -8.99 1.27
CA THR A 120 8.73 -8.75 0.18
C THR A 120 7.54 -7.92 0.65
N ILE A 121 6.98 -8.23 1.82
CA ILE A 121 5.89 -7.45 2.43
C ILE A 121 6.36 -6.02 2.72
N VAL A 122 7.53 -5.84 3.33
CA VAL A 122 8.12 -4.51 3.61
C VAL A 122 8.26 -3.70 2.32
N ARG A 123 8.78 -4.31 1.25
CA ARG A 123 8.89 -3.64 -0.06
C ARG A 123 7.54 -3.24 -0.61
N THR A 124 6.54 -4.11 -0.51
CA THR A 124 5.18 -3.84 -0.96
C THR A 124 4.53 -2.72 -0.15
N CYS A 125 4.70 -2.71 1.18
CA CYS A 125 4.25 -1.62 2.04
C CYS A 125 4.78 -0.27 1.54
N HIS A 126 6.10 -0.16 1.34
CA HIS A 126 6.72 1.07 0.84
C HIS A 126 6.21 1.48 -0.54
N ALA A 127 5.96 0.53 -1.43
CA ALA A 127 5.40 0.82 -2.76
C ALA A 127 4.00 1.47 -2.70
N PHE A 128 3.25 1.23 -1.62
CA PHE A 128 1.92 1.81 -1.38
C PHE A 128 1.92 2.94 -0.34
N GLY A 129 3.10 3.48 0.00
CA GLY A 129 3.23 4.58 0.96
C GLY A 129 2.96 4.17 2.41
N ILE A 130 3.11 2.89 2.73
CA ILE A 130 3.04 2.35 4.09
C ILE A 130 4.47 2.17 4.57
N ASP A 131 4.88 2.96 5.56
CA ASP A 131 6.22 2.88 6.13
C ASP A 131 6.28 2.13 7.46
N THR A 132 5.13 1.79 8.05
CA THR A 132 5.04 1.24 9.41
C THR A 132 4.60 -0.22 9.39
N VAL A 133 5.44 -1.08 9.96
CA VAL A 133 5.22 -2.52 10.10
C VAL A 133 5.34 -2.91 11.57
N LEU A 134 4.39 -3.69 12.06
CA LEU A 134 4.39 -4.23 13.41
C LEU A 134 4.61 -5.74 13.36
N SER A 135 5.12 -6.33 14.44
CA SER A 135 5.19 -7.79 14.56
C SER A 135 4.85 -8.27 15.96
N THR A 136 4.17 -9.42 16.04
CA THR A 136 3.92 -10.12 17.31
C THR A 136 5.13 -10.89 17.84
N ARG A 137 6.24 -10.87 17.09
CA ARG A 137 7.50 -11.49 17.46
C ARG A 137 8.49 -10.46 17.98
N ASN A 138 8.81 -10.53 19.27
CA ASN A 138 9.80 -9.66 19.88
C ASN A 138 11.23 -9.91 19.38
N ASP A 139 11.51 -11.12 18.88
CA ASP A 139 12.82 -11.54 18.37
C ASP A 139 13.03 -11.23 16.88
N LEU A 140 12.01 -10.71 16.19
CA LEU A 140 12.08 -10.48 14.75
C LEU A 140 13.06 -9.35 14.42
N ASP A 141 14.02 -9.66 13.56
CA ASP A 141 15.07 -8.74 13.14
C ASP A 141 14.98 -8.47 11.63
N LEU A 142 14.50 -7.28 11.26
CA LEU A 142 14.37 -6.87 9.86
C LEU A 142 15.72 -6.66 9.14
N PHE A 143 16.82 -6.52 9.88
CA PHE A 143 18.14 -6.26 9.29
C PHE A 143 18.88 -7.55 8.92
N GLN A 144 18.23 -8.71 9.04
CA GLN A 144 18.76 -9.92 8.43
C GLN A 144 18.94 -9.74 6.93
N ARG A 145 20.08 -10.25 6.42
CA ARG A 145 20.46 -10.15 5.00
C ARG A 145 19.35 -10.55 4.04
N LYS A 146 18.66 -11.67 4.30
CA LYS A 146 17.54 -12.15 3.46
C LYS A 146 16.41 -11.12 3.35
N THR A 147 16.10 -10.41 4.44
CA THR A 147 15.06 -9.36 4.46
C THR A 147 15.54 -8.07 3.82
N VAL A 148 16.80 -7.67 4.06
CA VAL A 148 17.42 -6.51 3.39
C VAL A 148 17.38 -6.70 1.86
N ASP A 149 17.81 -7.87 1.38
CA ASP A 149 17.88 -8.20 -0.04
C ASP A 149 16.48 -8.27 -0.68
N SER A 150 15.55 -9.01 -0.08
CA SER A 150 14.18 -9.15 -0.61
C SER A 150 13.39 -7.84 -0.56
N SER A 151 13.64 -7.01 0.45
CA SER A 151 13.03 -5.67 0.55
C SER A 151 13.67 -4.64 -0.39
N ARG A 152 14.82 -4.95 -0.99
CA ARG A 152 15.66 -4.00 -1.73
C ARG A 152 15.99 -2.75 -0.89
N GLY A 153 16.39 -3.00 0.36
CA GLY A 153 16.81 -1.97 1.32
C GLY A 153 15.69 -1.15 1.95
N ARG A 154 14.41 -1.44 1.66
CA ARG A 154 13.28 -0.71 2.24
C ARG A 154 13.10 -0.91 3.74
N VAL A 155 13.72 -1.95 4.31
CA VAL A 155 13.83 -2.11 5.77
C VAL A 155 14.48 -0.90 6.45
N PHE A 156 15.46 -0.24 5.81
CA PHE A 156 16.12 0.94 6.38
C PHE A 156 15.18 2.14 6.48
N SER A 157 14.21 2.24 5.58
CA SER A 157 13.18 3.29 5.58
C SER A 157 11.96 2.93 6.44
N THR A 158 11.84 1.70 6.95
CA THR A 158 10.67 1.19 7.66
C THR A 158 10.68 1.57 9.14
N ASN A 159 9.55 2.05 9.64
CA ASN A 159 9.26 2.16 11.05
C ASN A 159 8.76 0.80 11.57
N PHE A 160 9.59 0.14 12.35
CA PHE A 160 9.33 -1.22 12.79
C PHE A 160 9.20 -1.29 14.31
N LYS A 161 8.14 -1.95 14.78
CA LYS A 161 7.89 -2.15 16.21
C LYS A 161 7.44 -3.57 16.48
N THR A 162 8.06 -4.18 17.48
CA THR A 162 7.73 -5.53 17.92
C THR A 162 6.92 -5.52 19.21
N PHE A 163 6.17 -6.60 19.41
CA PHE A 163 5.41 -6.89 20.61
C PHE A 163 5.70 -8.33 21.05
N GLN A 164 5.37 -8.67 22.30
CA GLN A 164 5.61 -10.02 22.82
C GLN A 164 4.58 -11.04 22.33
N ASN A 165 3.35 -10.57 22.05
CA ASN A 165 2.23 -11.43 21.69
C ASN A 165 1.14 -10.66 20.91
N PRO A 166 0.15 -11.36 20.32
CA PRO A 166 -0.98 -10.74 19.63
C PRO A 166 -1.79 -9.78 20.49
N LEU A 167 -2.08 -10.12 21.75
CA LEU A 167 -2.92 -9.31 22.64
C LEU A 167 -2.32 -7.92 22.93
N ASP A 168 -1.01 -7.84 23.15
CA ASP A 168 -0.29 -6.58 23.34
C ASP A 168 -0.37 -5.70 22.09
N THR A 169 -0.27 -6.33 20.92
CA THR A 169 -0.39 -5.65 19.63
C THR A 169 -1.81 -5.11 19.44
N ILE A 170 -2.84 -5.92 19.72
CA ILE A 170 -4.25 -5.52 19.66
C ILE A 170 -4.53 -4.35 20.61
N ALA A 171 -4.02 -4.40 21.84
CA ALA A 171 -4.17 -3.32 22.81
C ALA A 171 -3.55 -2.01 22.29
N TYR A 172 -2.36 -2.08 21.68
CA TYR A 172 -1.74 -0.94 21.02
C TYR A 172 -2.59 -0.41 19.86
N LEU A 173 -3.10 -1.27 18.99
CA LEU A 173 -3.92 -0.88 17.84
C LEU A 173 -5.22 -0.19 18.28
N LYS A 174 -5.94 -0.77 19.25
CA LYS A 174 -7.17 -0.21 19.80
C LYS A 174 -6.93 1.14 20.47
N LYS A 175 -5.84 1.26 21.25
CA LYS A 175 -5.43 2.54 21.88
C LYS A 175 -5.21 3.65 20.85
N ASN A 176 -4.67 3.31 19.69
CA ASN A 176 -4.43 4.25 18.59
C ASN A 176 -5.58 4.32 17.58
N ASN A 177 -6.76 3.79 17.94
CA ASN A 177 -7.99 3.86 17.16
C ASN A 177 -7.87 3.24 15.75
N PHE A 178 -7.06 2.20 15.57
CA PHE A 178 -7.01 1.49 14.30
C PHE A 178 -8.25 0.62 14.09
N GLN A 179 -8.71 0.51 12.84
CA GLN A 179 -9.59 -0.55 12.38
C GLN A 179 -8.76 -1.79 12.07
N ILE A 180 -9.00 -2.86 12.82
CA ILE A 180 -8.28 -4.12 12.72
C ILE A 180 -8.94 -4.97 11.63
N VAL A 181 -8.24 -5.18 10.53
CA VAL A 181 -8.65 -6.00 9.39
C VAL A 181 -7.77 -7.23 9.33
N THR A 182 -8.34 -8.42 9.48
CA THR A 182 -7.60 -9.70 9.45
C THR A 182 -7.83 -10.43 8.14
N THR A 183 -6.79 -11.03 7.56
CA THR A 183 -6.94 -11.89 6.37
C THR A 183 -7.09 -13.36 6.78
N SER A 184 -8.10 -14.04 6.25
CA SER A 184 -8.26 -15.49 6.42
C SER A 184 -8.90 -16.09 5.16
N PRO A 185 -8.42 -17.24 4.65
CA PRO A 185 -9.11 -17.99 3.59
C PRO A 185 -10.55 -18.36 3.95
N TYR A 186 -10.85 -18.47 5.25
CA TYR A 186 -12.16 -18.78 5.80
C TYR A 186 -12.90 -17.55 6.33
N GLY A 187 -12.47 -16.34 5.94
CA GLY A 187 -13.12 -15.10 6.34
C GLY A 187 -14.57 -15.06 5.86
N ASP A 188 -15.45 -14.50 6.69
CA ASP A 188 -16.89 -14.40 6.40
C ASP A 188 -17.22 -13.35 5.33
N LYS A 189 -16.28 -12.43 5.05
CA LYS A 189 -16.47 -11.33 4.10
C LYS A 189 -15.48 -11.37 2.95
N ILE A 190 -15.98 -11.17 1.73
CA ILE A 190 -15.13 -10.97 0.56
C ILE A 190 -14.50 -9.57 0.64
N GLN A 191 -13.18 -9.50 0.61
CA GLN A 191 -12.42 -8.25 0.77
C GLN A 191 -12.92 -7.14 -0.17
N SER A 192 -13.18 -7.47 -1.45
CA SER A 192 -13.61 -6.50 -2.47
C SER A 192 -14.98 -5.88 -2.20
N LEU A 193 -15.79 -6.50 -1.34
CA LEU A 193 -17.14 -6.07 -1.02
C LEU A 193 -17.23 -5.33 0.32
N ILE A 194 -16.16 -5.29 1.11
CA ILE A 194 -16.21 -4.60 2.42
C ILE A 194 -16.09 -3.08 2.28
N SER A 195 -16.72 -2.37 3.20
CA SER A 195 -16.49 -0.93 3.42
C SER A 195 -15.54 -0.73 4.60
N LEU A 196 -14.63 0.23 4.47
CA LEU A 196 -13.74 0.64 5.55
C LEU A 196 -14.35 1.81 6.33
N SER A 197 -14.03 1.88 7.61
CA SER A 197 -14.36 3.03 8.44
C SER A 197 -13.36 4.18 8.19
N GLU A 198 -13.61 5.34 8.78
CA GLU A 198 -12.69 6.48 8.72
C GLU A 198 -11.43 6.30 9.61
N ARG A 199 -11.36 5.21 10.38
CA ARG A 199 -10.23 4.90 11.23
C ARG A 199 -9.01 4.50 10.38
N PRO A 200 -7.78 4.76 10.88
CA PRO A 200 -6.58 4.22 10.24
C PRO A 200 -6.64 2.68 10.23
N VAL A 201 -6.10 2.05 9.21
CA VAL A 201 -6.25 0.59 9.01
C VAL A 201 -5.04 -0.16 9.56
N ALA A 202 -5.29 -1.24 10.30
CA ALA A 202 -4.28 -2.22 10.67
C ALA A 202 -4.60 -3.53 9.98
N LEU A 203 -3.82 -3.87 8.95
CA LEU A 203 -3.93 -5.13 8.22
C LEU A 203 -3.10 -6.20 8.93
N ILE A 204 -3.76 -7.24 9.43
CA ILE A 204 -3.12 -8.38 10.09
C ILE A 204 -2.93 -9.50 9.07
N VAL A 205 -1.69 -9.96 8.92
CA VAL A 205 -1.32 -11.08 8.05
C VAL A 205 -0.63 -12.16 8.89
N GLY A 206 -1.03 -13.40 8.66
CA GLY A 206 -0.69 -14.52 9.52
C GLY A 206 0.47 -15.37 9.03
N ASN A 207 0.82 -16.36 9.85
CA ASN A 207 1.81 -17.38 9.56
C ASN A 207 1.45 -18.16 8.28
N GLU A 208 2.46 -18.60 7.53
CA GLU A 208 2.27 -19.34 6.28
C GLU A 208 1.50 -20.65 6.42
N THR A 209 1.54 -21.28 7.60
CA THR A 209 0.91 -22.58 7.88
C THR A 209 -0.35 -22.43 8.73
N GLU A 210 -0.25 -21.68 9.83
CA GLU A 210 -1.33 -21.58 10.82
C GLU A 210 -2.30 -20.42 10.53
N GLY A 211 -1.93 -19.50 9.64
CA GLY A 211 -2.70 -18.30 9.38
C GLY A 211 -2.61 -17.28 10.53
N VAL A 212 -3.63 -16.46 10.66
CA VAL A 212 -3.73 -15.43 11.70
C VAL A 212 -4.21 -16.08 13.00
N SER A 213 -3.61 -15.70 14.13
CA SER A 213 -3.98 -16.24 15.44
C SER A 213 -5.44 -15.95 15.82
N ASP A 214 -6.01 -16.86 16.60
CA ASP A 214 -7.36 -16.76 17.16
C ASP A 214 -7.60 -15.44 17.91
N ASP A 215 -6.58 -14.92 18.59
CA ASP A 215 -6.67 -13.66 19.34
C ASP A 215 -6.99 -12.49 18.40
N PHE A 216 -6.35 -12.43 17.25
CA PHE A 216 -6.67 -11.42 16.23
C PHE A 216 -8.03 -11.68 15.60
N ILE A 217 -8.36 -12.92 15.24
CA ILE A 217 -9.66 -13.24 14.62
C ILE A 217 -10.81 -12.82 15.54
N LYS A 218 -10.74 -13.12 16.84
CA LYS A 218 -11.78 -12.79 17.83
C LYS A 218 -11.90 -11.29 18.13
N GLN A 219 -10.83 -10.52 17.91
CA GLN A 219 -10.76 -9.10 18.24
C GLN A 219 -10.78 -8.18 17.02
N ALA A 220 -10.79 -8.75 15.81
CA ALA A 220 -10.84 -8.00 14.57
C ALA A 220 -12.17 -7.25 14.43
N ASP A 221 -12.10 -6.07 13.83
CA ASP A 221 -13.30 -5.37 13.39
C ASP A 221 -13.91 -6.07 12.16
N ILE A 222 -13.04 -6.59 11.28
CA ILE A 222 -13.42 -7.28 10.06
C ILE A 222 -12.42 -8.41 9.78
N THR A 223 -12.93 -9.59 9.42
CA THR A 223 -12.13 -10.66 8.82
C THR A 223 -12.50 -10.77 7.34
N VAL A 224 -11.50 -10.73 6.46
CA VAL A 224 -11.68 -10.73 5.01
C VAL A 224 -11.00 -11.93 4.36
N GLN A 225 -11.62 -12.43 3.31
CA GLN A 225 -11.04 -13.42 2.40
C GLN A 225 -10.79 -12.80 1.02
N ILE A 226 -9.70 -13.23 0.38
CA ILE A 226 -9.47 -13.02 -1.05
C ILE A 226 -10.15 -14.20 -1.77
N PRO A 227 -11.12 -13.96 -2.67
CA PRO A 227 -11.75 -15.05 -3.42
C PRO A 227 -10.71 -15.83 -4.24
N MET A 228 -10.68 -17.14 -4.07
CA MET A 228 -9.80 -18.06 -4.78
C MET A 228 -10.61 -19.14 -5.49
N GLN A 229 -10.08 -19.66 -6.60
CA GLN A 229 -10.64 -20.86 -7.20
C GLN A 229 -10.34 -22.10 -6.34
N SER A 230 -11.31 -22.99 -6.22
CA SER A 230 -11.35 -24.13 -5.27
C SER A 230 -10.15 -25.10 -5.25
N GLN A 231 -9.24 -25.03 -6.22
CA GLN A 231 -8.08 -25.93 -6.30
C GLN A 231 -6.84 -25.43 -5.54
N VAL A 232 -6.87 -24.19 -5.02
CA VAL A 232 -5.76 -23.59 -4.28
C VAL A 232 -6.23 -23.24 -2.87
N GLU A 233 -5.64 -23.89 -1.87
CA GLU A 233 -6.03 -23.72 -0.46
C GLU A 233 -5.61 -22.35 0.10
N SER A 234 -4.46 -21.83 -0.33
CA SER A 234 -3.94 -20.53 0.10
C SER A 234 -2.94 -19.93 -0.90
N LEU A 235 -2.79 -18.61 -0.83
CA LEU A 235 -1.75 -17.87 -1.53
C LEU A 235 -0.50 -17.74 -0.67
N ASN A 236 0.66 -17.54 -1.30
CA ASN A 236 1.84 -17.07 -0.57
C ASN A 236 1.49 -15.77 0.18
N VAL A 237 1.90 -15.69 1.45
CA VAL A 237 1.58 -14.58 2.35
C VAL A 237 1.99 -13.22 1.78
N GLY A 238 3.14 -13.11 1.09
CA GLY A 238 3.58 -11.87 0.46
C GLY A 238 2.66 -11.43 -0.68
N VAL A 239 2.16 -12.38 -1.47
CA VAL A 239 1.18 -12.13 -2.55
C VAL A 239 -0.16 -11.71 -1.97
N ALA A 240 -0.69 -12.46 -1.00
CA ALA A 240 -1.95 -12.16 -0.33
C ALA A 240 -1.90 -10.77 0.33
N THR A 241 -0.80 -10.45 1.01
CA THR A 241 -0.56 -9.15 1.62
C THR A 241 -0.57 -8.04 0.57
N GLY A 242 0.09 -8.24 -0.58
CA GLY A 242 0.11 -7.23 -1.65
C GLY A 242 -1.26 -6.96 -2.26
N ILE A 243 -2.06 -8.01 -2.52
CA ILE A 243 -3.45 -7.87 -2.97
C ILE A 243 -4.26 -7.09 -1.94
N SER A 244 -4.14 -7.46 -0.66
CA SER A 244 -4.85 -6.83 0.45
C SER A 244 -4.48 -5.36 0.61
N ILE A 245 -3.19 -5.02 0.60
CA ILE A 245 -2.72 -3.63 0.67
C ILE A 245 -3.28 -2.82 -0.50
N TYR A 246 -3.14 -3.30 -1.74
CA TYR A 246 -3.60 -2.60 -2.92
C TYR A 246 -5.09 -2.26 -2.82
N GLU A 247 -5.90 -3.25 -2.49
CA GLU A 247 -7.34 -3.12 -2.48
C GLU A 247 -7.86 -2.26 -1.32
N LEU A 248 -7.33 -2.46 -0.10
CA LEU A 248 -7.71 -1.67 1.07
C LEU A 248 -7.24 -0.22 0.94
N LYS A 249 -6.05 0.01 0.34
CA LYS A 249 -5.55 1.37 0.10
C LYS A 249 -6.39 2.09 -0.95
N LEU A 250 -6.79 1.39 -2.01
CA LEU A 250 -7.71 1.93 -3.01
C LEU A 250 -9.05 2.32 -2.36
N LYS A 251 -9.61 1.48 -1.48
CA LYS A 251 -10.85 1.79 -0.73
C LYS A 251 -10.70 3.02 0.17
N GLN A 252 -9.57 3.17 0.89
CA GLN A 252 -9.30 4.39 1.67
C GLN A 252 -9.31 5.63 0.79
N VAL A 253 -8.62 5.59 -0.36
CA VAL A 253 -8.56 6.72 -1.30
C VAL A 253 -9.95 7.05 -1.86
N LEU A 254 -10.72 6.04 -2.26
CA LEU A 254 -12.08 6.23 -2.77
C LEU A 254 -13.02 6.81 -1.71
N GLY A 255 -12.98 6.32 -0.47
CA GLY A 255 -13.78 6.89 0.62
C GLY A 255 -13.40 8.34 0.94
N MET A 256 -12.11 8.68 0.89
CA MET A 256 -11.65 10.07 1.02
C MET A 256 -12.19 10.95 -0.13
N ILE A 257 -12.14 10.46 -1.37
CA ILE A 257 -12.65 11.17 -2.55
C ILE A 257 -14.17 11.37 -2.45
N GLU A 258 -14.93 10.34 -2.10
CA GLU A 258 -16.38 10.38 -1.95
C GLU A 258 -16.82 11.42 -0.90
N LYS A 259 -16.16 11.46 0.26
CA LYS A 259 -16.39 12.47 1.30
C LYS A 259 -16.07 13.87 0.79
N LYS A 260 -14.97 14.02 0.07
CA LYS A 260 -14.50 15.29 -0.53
C LYS A 260 -15.41 15.78 -1.67
N ILE A 261 -16.13 14.87 -2.33
CA ILE A 261 -17.16 15.17 -3.34
C ILE A 261 -18.46 15.59 -2.62
N LYS A 262 -18.93 14.80 -1.65
CA LYS A 262 -20.13 15.11 -0.85
C LYS A 262 -20.03 16.45 -0.11
N SER A 263 -18.84 16.87 0.31
CA SER A 263 -18.60 18.13 1.01
C SER A 263 -18.50 19.38 0.11
N THR A 264 -18.35 19.23 -1.21
CA THR A 264 -17.92 20.35 -2.08
C THR A 264 -18.82 20.62 -3.30
N LEU A 265 -19.73 19.71 -3.68
CA LEU A 265 -20.43 19.73 -4.98
C LEU A 265 -21.93 20.09 -4.94
N GLY A 266 -22.35 21.02 -4.08
CA GLY A 266 -23.70 21.58 -4.12
C GLY A 266 -23.74 22.93 -4.84
N ARG A 267 -24.03 22.92 -6.16
CA ARG A 267 -24.35 24.09 -7.03
C ARG A 267 -23.14 24.94 -7.50
N GLU A 268 -22.54 24.59 -8.65
CA GLU A 268 -21.89 25.52 -9.63
C GLU A 268 -21.14 24.75 -10.75
N ILE A 269 -20.91 23.43 -10.61
CA ILE A 269 -20.26 22.56 -11.62
C ILE A 269 -21.30 21.96 -12.58
N ASN A 270 -22.01 22.78 -13.35
CA ASN A 270 -22.96 22.25 -14.35
C ASN A 270 -22.46 22.35 -15.79
N VAL A 271 -21.79 23.42 -16.22
CA VAL A 271 -21.47 23.60 -17.66
C VAL A 271 -20.27 22.77 -18.12
N VAL A 272 -19.15 22.79 -17.37
CA VAL A 272 -17.93 22.02 -17.72
C VAL A 272 -18.16 20.51 -17.54
N ALA A 273 -18.91 20.11 -16.50
CA ALA A 273 -19.31 18.72 -16.31
C ALA A 273 -20.32 18.24 -17.36
N THR A 274 -21.07 19.15 -18.01
CA THR A 274 -21.92 18.79 -19.16
C THR A 274 -21.05 18.55 -20.40
N MET A 275 -20.07 19.41 -20.69
CA MET A 275 -19.18 19.23 -21.85
C MET A 275 -18.33 17.96 -21.78
N ILE A 276 -17.80 17.61 -20.61
CA ILE A 276 -17.05 16.35 -20.41
C ILE A 276 -17.98 15.13 -20.60
N ARG A 277 -19.22 15.23 -20.12
CA ARG A 277 -20.24 14.19 -20.26
C ARG A 277 -20.67 14.02 -21.72
N ASP A 278 -20.81 15.12 -22.46
CA ASP A 278 -21.13 15.12 -23.90
C ASP A 278 -20.01 14.46 -24.73
N VAL A 279 -18.74 14.68 -24.38
CA VAL A 279 -17.59 14.03 -25.04
C VAL A 279 -17.58 12.53 -24.74
N LEU A 280 -17.84 12.13 -23.49
CA LEU A 280 -17.90 10.73 -23.09
C LEU A 280 -19.09 10.00 -23.76
N ASP A 281 -20.25 10.65 -23.82
CA ASP A 281 -21.45 10.15 -24.53
C ASP A 281 -21.18 9.98 -26.03
N LYS A 282 -20.40 10.88 -26.64
CA LYS A 282 -20.03 10.79 -28.06
C LYS A 282 -19.11 9.61 -28.36
N GLU A 283 -18.16 9.28 -27.49
CA GLU A 283 -17.31 8.10 -27.66
C GLU A 283 -18.07 6.80 -27.33
N LEU A 284 -18.93 6.80 -26.30
CA LEU A 284 -19.77 5.65 -25.96
C LEU A 284 -20.76 5.31 -27.09
N LYS A 285 -21.40 6.31 -27.71
CA LYS A 285 -22.32 6.12 -28.85
C LYS A 285 -21.73 5.37 -30.05
N LYS A 286 -20.41 5.31 -30.19
CA LYS A 286 -19.75 4.57 -31.29
C LYS A 286 -19.83 3.06 -31.12
N VAL A 287 -20.09 2.59 -29.90
CA VAL A 287 -19.96 1.17 -29.50
C VAL A 287 -21.08 0.69 -28.56
N SER A 288 -21.88 1.62 -28.03
CA SER A 288 -22.96 1.34 -27.09
C SER A 288 -24.02 2.45 -27.18
N GLU A 289 -25.30 2.09 -27.09
CA GLU A 289 -26.39 3.09 -27.02
C GLU A 289 -26.59 3.65 -25.60
N LEU A 290 -25.71 3.29 -24.65
CA LEU A 290 -25.77 3.76 -23.27
C LEU A 290 -25.12 5.14 -23.12
N SER A 291 -25.74 5.99 -22.31
CA SER A 291 -25.12 7.23 -21.84
C SER A 291 -24.08 6.97 -20.75
N SER A 292 -23.14 7.89 -20.62
CA SER A 292 -22.16 7.96 -19.54
C SER A 292 -22.83 8.01 -18.16
N THR A 293 -23.97 8.69 -18.02
CA THR A 293 -24.70 8.75 -16.75
C THR A 293 -25.29 7.38 -16.39
N GLN A 294 -25.81 6.64 -17.36
CA GLN A 294 -26.28 5.26 -17.16
C GLN A 294 -25.11 4.30 -16.84
N LEU A 295 -23.94 4.50 -17.45
CA LEU A 295 -22.75 3.71 -17.17
C LEU A 295 -22.22 3.95 -15.75
N VAL A 296 -22.14 5.21 -15.31
CA VAL A 296 -21.79 5.58 -13.94
C VAL A 296 -22.82 5.02 -12.95
N PHE A 297 -24.12 5.09 -13.29
CA PHE A 297 -25.16 4.45 -12.49
C PHE A 297 -24.94 2.94 -12.35
N MET A 298 -24.65 2.22 -13.43
CA MET A 298 -24.37 0.78 -13.35
C MET A 298 -23.12 0.47 -12.50
N MET A 299 -22.10 1.34 -12.54
CA MET A 299 -20.91 1.20 -11.70
C MET A 299 -21.23 1.42 -10.21
N VAL A 300 -22.06 2.42 -9.90
CA VAL A 300 -22.55 2.67 -8.54
C VAL A 300 -23.43 1.51 -8.07
N LEU A 301 -24.35 1.03 -8.91
CA LEU A 301 -25.21 -0.11 -8.61
C LEU A 301 -24.43 -1.40 -8.37
N LYS A 302 -23.30 -1.59 -9.07
CA LYS A 302 -22.37 -2.69 -8.81
C LYS A 302 -21.71 -2.59 -7.44
N CYS A 303 -21.43 -1.38 -6.96
CA CYS A 303 -20.87 -1.17 -5.62
C CYS A 303 -21.92 -1.37 -4.52
N ASP A 304 -23.13 -0.85 -4.72
CA ASP A 304 -24.19 -0.85 -3.70
C ASP A 304 -25.03 -2.13 -3.72
N SER A 305 -24.86 -2.98 -4.74
CA SER A 305 -25.54 -4.27 -4.99
C SER A 305 -27.06 -4.19 -5.21
N ILE A 306 -27.77 -3.33 -4.49
CA ILE A 306 -29.20 -3.07 -4.58
C ILE A 306 -29.45 -1.58 -4.31
N MET A 307 -30.23 -0.89 -5.14
CA MET A 307 -30.57 0.52 -4.94
C MET A 307 -32.05 0.79 -5.22
N SER A 308 -32.71 1.60 -4.39
CA SER A 308 -34.08 2.02 -4.63
C SER A 308 -34.16 3.14 -5.66
N ILE A 309 -35.27 3.24 -6.39
CA ILE A 309 -35.49 4.28 -7.41
C ILE A 309 -35.37 5.71 -6.82
N LEU A 310 -35.83 5.89 -5.58
CA LEU A 310 -35.75 7.17 -4.84
C LEU A 310 -34.30 7.59 -4.52
N GLU A 311 -33.43 6.64 -4.22
CA GLU A 311 -32.00 6.91 -4.00
C GLU A 311 -31.33 7.31 -5.31
N VAL A 312 -31.64 6.63 -6.41
CA VAL A 312 -31.11 6.99 -7.74
C VAL A 312 -31.54 8.40 -8.15
N GLN A 313 -32.82 8.75 -7.97
CA GLN A 313 -33.33 10.09 -8.26
C GLN A 313 -32.54 11.17 -7.53
N LYS A 314 -32.31 10.97 -6.23
CA LYS A 314 -31.61 11.92 -5.36
C LYS A 314 -30.12 12.02 -5.69
N GLN A 315 -29.48 10.90 -6.01
CA GLN A 315 -28.04 10.84 -6.25
C GLN A 315 -27.64 11.30 -7.66
N PHE A 316 -28.49 11.07 -8.66
CA PHE A 316 -28.22 11.44 -10.05
C PHE A 316 -28.99 12.70 -10.50
N GLY A 317 -29.81 13.28 -9.62
CA GLY A 317 -30.55 14.51 -9.89
C GLY A 317 -31.59 14.38 -11.01
N LEU A 318 -32.18 13.19 -11.16
CA LEU A 318 -33.12 12.87 -12.23
C LEU A 318 -34.54 13.33 -11.86
N PRO A 319 -35.18 14.22 -12.66
CA PRO A 319 -36.58 14.57 -12.49
C PRO A 319 -37.51 13.37 -12.71
N ASP A 320 -38.69 13.36 -12.08
CA ASP A 320 -39.67 12.25 -12.17
C ASP A 320 -40.00 11.80 -13.60
N LYS A 321 -39.96 12.74 -14.56
CA LYS A 321 -40.27 12.50 -15.97
C LYS A 321 -39.14 11.80 -16.74
N GLU A 322 -37.91 11.80 -16.24
CA GLU A 322 -36.72 11.28 -16.94
C GLU A 322 -36.26 9.90 -16.43
N ILE A 323 -36.82 9.43 -15.31
CA ILE A 323 -36.43 8.16 -14.66
C ILE A 323 -36.74 6.94 -15.53
N LYS A 324 -37.95 6.87 -16.09
CA LYS A 324 -38.34 5.76 -16.96
C LYS A 324 -37.44 5.67 -18.20
N PRO A 325 -37.25 6.77 -18.97
CA PRO A 325 -36.29 6.80 -20.08
C PRO A 325 -34.85 6.45 -19.67
N PHE A 326 -34.45 6.75 -18.43
CA PHE A 326 -33.12 6.45 -17.93
C PHE A 326 -32.89 4.94 -17.70
N PHE A 327 -33.88 4.20 -17.19
CA PHE A 327 -33.71 2.76 -16.92
C PHE A 327 -34.14 1.85 -18.06
N GLU A 328 -35.05 2.27 -18.93
CA GLU A 328 -35.61 1.45 -20.01
C GLU A 328 -34.54 0.84 -20.96
N PRO A 329 -33.49 1.57 -21.40
CA PRO A 329 -32.40 0.98 -22.18
C PRO A 329 -31.55 -0.04 -21.42
N LEU A 330 -31.48 0.07 -20.10
CA LEU A 330 -30.69 -0.82 -19.23
C LEU A 330 -31.46 -2.11 -18.91
N LEU A 331 -32.76 -1.99 -18.65
CA LEU A 331 -33.66 -3.12 -18.41
C LEU A 331 -33.90 -3.92 -19.69
N SER A 332 -34.14 -3.27 -20.83
CA SER A 332 -34.39 -3.94 -22.11
C SER A 332 -33.18 -4.73 -22.62
N LYS A 333 -31.96 -4.29 -22.30
CA LYS A 333 -30.70 -4.99 -22.61
C LYS A 333 -30.30 -6.01 -21.55
N GLY A 334 -31.11 -6.20 -20.51
CA GLY A 334 -30.85 -7.12 -19.41
C GLY A 334 -29.57 -6.80 -18.64
N LEU A 335 -29.17 -5.52 -18.58
CA LEU A 335 -27.97 -5.04 -17.88
C LEU A 335 -28.23 -4.79 -16.40
N ILE A 336 -29.48 -4.45 -16.07
CA ILE A 336 -30.01 -4.34 -14.72
C ILE A 336 -31.35 -5.08 -14.67
N ASN A 337 -31.79 -5.47 -13.47
CA ASN A 337 -33.10 -6.08 -13.22
C ASN A 337 -33.72 -5.46 -11.97
N THR A 338 -35.03 -5.67 -11.78
CA THR A 338 -35.74 -5.28 -10.56
C THR A 338 -36.04 -6.51 -9.71
N ASP A 339 -35.79 -6.43 -8.41
CA ASP A 339 -36.20 -7.46 -7.46
C ASP A 339 -37.71 -7.40 -7.14
N THR A 340 -38.19 -8.33 -6.32
CA THR A 340 -39.60 -8.42 -5.90
C THR A 340 -40.08 -7.21 -5.08
N SER A 341 -39.16 -6.36 -4.60
CA SER A 341 -39.42 -5.13 -3.85
C SER A 341 -39.19 -3.88 -4.70
N ASN A 342 -39.04 -4.04 -6.03
CA ASN A 342 -38.85 -2.96 -6.99
C ASN A 342 -37.51 -2.20 -6.86
N ASN A 343 -36.51 -2.81 -6.23
CA ASN A 343 -35.14 -2.30 -6.20
C ASN A 343 -34.35 -2.74 -7.42
N LEU A 344 -33.39 -1.93 -7.84
CA LEU A 344 -32.56 -2.19 -9.00
C LEU A 344 -31.33 -3.01 -8.60
N ILE A 345 -31.01 -4.01 -9.40
CA ILE A 345 -29.85 -4.91 -9.22
C ILE A 345 -29.11 -5.01 -10.55
N ILE A 346 -27.78 -4.98 -10.53
CA ILE A 346 -26.99 -5.20 -11.73
C ILE A 346 -26.94 -6.69 -12.09
N THR A 347 -27.08 -7.02 -13.37
CA THR A 347 -26.97 -8.40 -13.84
C THR A 347 -25.52 -8.76 -14.17
N GLU A 348 -25.23 -10.05 -14.30
CA GLU A 348 -23.92 -10.54 -14.76
C GLU A 348 -23.52 -9.95 -16.13
N THR A 349 -24.47 -9.91 -17.06
CA THR A 349 -24.34 -9.22 -18.36
C THR A 349 -24.00 -7.73 -18.19
N GLY A 350 -24.60 -7.06 -17.20
CA GLY A 350 -24.29 -5.68 -16.85
C GLY A 350 -22.86 -5.49 -16.37
N VAL A 351 -22.38 -6.39 -15.49
CA VAL A 351 -21.02 -6.36 -14.96
C VAL A 351 -19.97 -6.59 -16.05
N GLU A 352 -20.20 -7.57 -16.93
CA GLU A 352 -19.33 -7.80 -18.09
C GLU A 352 -19.30 -6.61 -19.04
N THR A 353 -20.46 -5.97 -19.27
CA THR A 353 -20.58 -4.81 -20.14
C THR A 353 -19.79 -3.61 -19.57
N ILE A 354 -19.81 -3.39 -18.25
CA ILE A 354 -18.95 -2.39 -17.60
C ILE A 354 -17.47 -2.69 -17.87
N GLY A 355 -17.05 -3.94 -17.70
CA GLY A 355 -15.66 -4.35 -17.93
C GLY A 355 -15.20 -4.09 -19.37
N LYS A 356 -16.07 -4.35 -20.34
CA LYS A 356 -15.81 -4.09 -21.77
C LYS A 356 -15.78 -2.59 -22.10
N LEU A 357 -16.54 -1.76 -21.40
CA LEU A 357 -16.61 -0.31 -21.63
C LEU A 357 -15.52 0.49 -20.90
N TRP A 358 -14.84 -0.10 -19.91
CA TRP A 358 -13.78 0.54 -19.14
C TRP A 358 -12.63 1.09 -20.01
N ALA A 359 -12.17 0.31 -20.98
CA ALA A 359 -11.09 0.70 -21.89
C ALA A 359 -11.47 1.89 -22.79
N ILE A 360 -12.77 2.13 -23.01
CA ILE A 360 -13.28 3.25 -23.81
C ILE A 360 -13.29 4.54 -22.99
N ILE A 361 -13.60 4.46 -21.69
CA ILE A 361 -13.52 5.60 -20.77
C ILE A 361 -12.07 6.07 -20.64
N GLU A 362 -11.14 5.14 -20.43
CA GLU A 362 -9.72 5.43 -20.31
C GLU A 362 -9.17 6.08 -21.60
N ASN A 363 -9.60 5.59 -22.77
CA ASN A 363 -9.23 6.21 -24.04
C ASN A 363 -9.85 7.59 -24.26
N ALA A 364 -11.08 7.83 -23.82
CA ALA A 364 -11.71 9.14 -23.92
C ALA A 364 -11.01 10.17 -23.02
N GLU A 365 -10.65 9.78 -21.79
CA GLU A 365 -9.86 10.60 -20.87
C GLU A 365 -8.49 10.93 -21.46
N ASN A 366 -7.79 9.93 -22.01
CA ASN A 366 -6.50 10.13 -22.66
C ASN A 366 -6.58 11.07 -23.86
N LYS A 367 -7.69 11.04 -24.63
CA LYS A 367 -7.92 11.98 -25.75
C LYS A 367 -8.22 13.40 -25.29
N ILE A 368 -8.98 13.57 -24.20
CA ILE A 368 -9.27 14.88 -23.61
C ILE A 368 -7.97 15.54 -23.13
N LEU A 369 -7.00 14.73 -22.69
CA LEU A 369 -5.74 15.18 -22.11
C LEU A 369 -4.54 15.06 -23.06
N ILE A 370 -4.76 14.78 -24.35
CA ILE A 370 -3.70 14.36 -25.28
C ILE A 370 -2.69 15.45 -25.60
N ASP A 371 -3.14 16.71 -25.64
CA ASP A 371 -2.30 17.88 -25.93
C ASP A 371 -1.83 18.58 -24.65
N PHE A 372 -2.18 18.06 -23.47
CA PHE A 372 -1.69 18.57 -22.21
C PHE A 372 -0.32 17.95 -21.90
N THR A 373 0.68 18.78 -21.66
CA THR A 373 1.96 18.35 -21.08
C THR A 373 1.74 17.82 -19.65
N GLU A 374 2.64 16.97 -19.15
CA GLU A 374 2.55 16.47 -17.77
C GLU A 374 2.55 17.59 -16.73
N SER A 375 3.22 18.72 -17.03
CA SER A 375 3.18 19.94 -16.23
C SER A 375 1.80 20.60 -16.25
N GLU A 376 1.14 20.67 -17.42
CA GLU A 376 -0.22 21.23 -17.54
C GLU A 376 -1.28 20.33 -16.90
N LYS A 377 -1.14 19.01 -16.99
CA LYS A 377 -1.99 18.06 -16.26
C LYS A 377 -1.81 18.22 -14.75
N PHE A 378 -0.58 18.38 -14.30
CA PHE A 378 -0.25 18.64 -12.89
C PHE A 378 -0.81 19.99 -12.43
N GLU A 379 -0.68 21.04 -13.24
CA GLU A 379 -1.22 22.37 -12.94
C GLU A 379 -2.74 22.41 -12.96
N LEU A 380 -3.39 21.72 -13.90
CA LEU A 380 -4.83 21.56 -13.92
C LEU A 380 -5.32 20.88 -12.62
N LYS A 381 -4.66 19.79 -12.22
CA LYS A 381 -4.92 19.12 -10.93
C LYS A 381 -4.67 20.05 -9.73
N ARG A 382 -3.59 20.84 -9.77
CA ARG A 382 -3.24 21.81 -8.72
C ARG A 382 -4.25 22.95 -8.64
N LEU A 383 -4.70 23.49 -9.76
CA LEU A 383 -5.70 24.56 -9.86
C LEU A 383 -7.06 24.08 -9.36
N ILE A 384 -7.48 22.87 -9.73
CA ILE A 384 -8.69 22.22 -9.21
C ILE A 384 -8.60 22.07 -7.68
N GLU A 385 -7.47 21.59 -7.15
CA GLU A 385 -7.24 21.48 -5.70
C GLU A 385 -7.18 22.85 -4.99
N LYS A 386 -6.66 23.89 -5.66
CA LYS A 386 -6.64 25.27 -5.12
C LYS A 386 -8.02 25.91 -5.11
N LEU A 387 -8.80 25.74 -6.18
CA LEU A 387 -10.19 26.20 -6.29
C LEU A 387 -11.05 25.54 -5.22
N LYS A 388 -10.88 24.23 -5.06
CA LYS A 388 -11.48 23.44 -3.99
C LYS A 388 -11.16 23.95 -2.59
N LYS A 389 -9.87 24.23 -2.31
CA LYS A 389 -9.46 24.82 -1.03
C LYS A 389 -10.14 26.18 -0.79
N LYS A 390 -10.25 27.02 -1.82
CA LYS A 390 -10.88 28.34 -1.73
C LYS A 390 -12.40 28.27 -1.58
N CYS A 391 -13.08 27.33 -2.26
CA CYS A 391 -14.51 27.06 -2.06
C CYS A 391 -14.79 26.58 -0.64
N ILE A 392 -13.94 25.71 -0.08
CA ILE A 392 -14.01 25.28 1.32
C ILE A 392 -13.84 26.48 2.27
N GLU A 393 -12.91 27.38 1.99
CA GLU A 393 -12.73 28.60 2.79
C GLU A 393 -13.98 29.50 2.75
N ILE A 394 -14.59 29.70 1.57
CA ILE A 394 -15.79 30.54 1.39
C ILE A 394 -17.03 29.93 2.06
N ILE A 395 -17.22 28.60 1.98
CA ILE A 395 -18.36 27.89 2.59
C ILE A 395 -18.29 27.92 4.13
N ASN A 396 -17.09 28.10 4.70
CA ASN A 396 -16.85 28.05 6.15
C ASN A 396 -16.68 29.44 6.81
N VAL A 397 -16.98 30.54 6.10
CA VAL A 397 -17.12 31.86 6.74
C VAL A 397 -18.56 31.99 7.29
N PRO A 398 -18.73 32.34 8.58
CA PRO A 398 -20.05 32.36 9.25
C PRO A 398 -21.02 33.41 8.70
#